data_AF-A0A7Y3DD11-F1
#
_entry.id   AF-A0A7Y3DD11-F1
#
_cell.length_a   1.000
_cell.length_b   1.000
_cell.length_c   1.000
_cell.angle_alpha   90.00
_cell.angle_beta   90.00
_cell.angle_gamma   90.00
#
_symmetry.space_group_name_H-M   'P 1'
#
loop_
_entity.id
_entity.type
_entity.pdbx_description
1 polymer ?
#
loop_
_entity_poly.entity_id
_entity_poly.type
_entity_poly.pdbx_seq_one_letter_code
_entity_poly.pdbx_strand_id
1 'polypeptide(L)'
;AGLLAEVLERLRHDPDAVVLGPAADGGIYLLASSRPVTQELARTEWRSRRTLASLVAALRRAGRRVRLLPVRADLDSRGDLERWVFGRAAGWAAAWFGLVAALRAALVRLAFAAPAPELAPLVVRLDPRSSRAPPR
;
A
#
# COMPACT_ATOMS: atom_id res chain seq x y z
N ALA A 1 -6.10 22.11 0.68
CA ALA A 1 -6.28 21.18 1.82
C ALA A 1 -6.04 19.76 1.33
N GLY A 2 -5.87 18.77 2.21
CA GLY A 2 -5.72 17.37 1.77
C GLY A 2 -7.04 16.78 1.27
N LEU A 3 -6.99 15.76 0.40
CA LEU A 3 -8.17 15.11 -0.18
C LEU A 3 -9.23 14.73 0.88
N LEU A 4 -8.80 14.15 2.01
CA LEU A 4 -9.71 13.75 3.07
C LEU A 4 -10.43 14.94 3.71
N ALA A 5 -9.74 16.07 3.90
CA ALA A 5 -10.35 17.28 4.44
C ALA A 5 -11.43 17.82 3.49
N GLU A 6 -11.18 17.80 2.18
CA GLU A 6 -12.18 18.21 1.18
C GLU A 6 -13.40 17.29 1.16
N VAL A 7 -13.20 15.98 1.31
CA VAL A 7 -14.29 15.00 1.40
C VAL A 7 -15.12 15.23 2.66
N LEU A 8 -14.48 15.44 3.81
CA LEU A 8 -15.17 15.69 5.07
C LEU A 8 -15.95 17.00 5.04
N GLU A 9 -15.35 18.09 4.53
CA GLU A 9 -16.04 19.36 4.36
C GLU A 9 -17.24 19.24 3.42
N ARG A 10 -17.12 18.47 2.33
CA ARG A 10 -18.25 18.19 1.45
C ARG A 10 -19.40 17.49 2.18
N LEU A 11 -19.09 16.49 3.01
CA LEU A 11 -20.10 15.76 3.78
C LEU A 11 -20.74 16.59 4.89
N ARG A 12 -20.05 17.63 5.40
CA ARG A 12 -20.65 18.62 6.31
C ARG A 12 -21.69 19.48 5.59
N HIS A 13 -21.46 19.82 4.33
CA HIS A 13 -22.39 20.61 3.52
C HIS A 13 -23.54 19.77 2.93
N ASP A 14 -23.28 18.50 2.60
CA ASP A 14 -24.25 17.56 2.05
C ASP A 14 -24.20 16.22 2.81
N PRO A 15 -24.88 16.12 3.98
CA PRO A 15 -24.82 14.92 4.82
C PRO A 15 -25.57 13.70 4.26
N ASP A 16 -26.34 13.86 3.18
CA ASP A 16 -27.00 12.75 2.48
C ASP A 16 -26.17 12.22 1.30
N ALA A 17 -25.05 12.88 0.98
CA ALA A 17 -24.13 12.41 -0.04
C ALA A 17 -23.29 11.21 0.44
N VAL A 18 -22.92 10.38 -0.53
CA VAL A 18 -21.90 9.35 -0.38
C VAL A 18 -20.79 9.63 -1.37
N VAL A 19 -19.57 9.81 -0.88
CA VAL A 19 -18.40 10.10 -1.69
C VAL A 19 -17.61 8.81 -1.90
N LEU A 20 -17.31 8.47 -3.15
CA LEU A 20 -16.53 7.30 -3.53
C LEU A 20 -15.27 7.72 -4.27
N GLY A 21 -14.14 7.10 -3.93
CA GLY A 21 -12.89 7.18 -4.68
C GLY A 21 -12.71 5.93 -5.54
N PRO A 22 -12.87 6.02 -6.87
CA PRO A 22 -12.71 4.87 -7.76
C PRO A 22 -11.25 4.39 -7.83
N ALA A 23 -11.05 3.09 -7.74
CA ALA A 23 -9.78 2.46 -8.10
C ALA A 23 -9.78 2.05 -9.58
N ALA A 24 -8.60 2.04 -10.20
CA ALA A 24 -8.44 1.75 -11.63
C ALA A 24 -8.82 0.30 -12.02
N ASP A 25 -8.82 -0.62 -11.06
CA ASP A 25 -9.17 -2.03 -11.24
C ASP A 25 -10.69 -2.30 -11.14
N GLY A 26 -11.49 -1.25 -10.93
CA GLY A 26 -12.94 -1.29 -10.71
C GLY A 26 -13.36 -1.28 -9.24
N GLY A 27 -12.39 -1.29 -8.32
CA GLY A 27 -12.58 -1.20 -6.88
C GLY A 27 -12.85 0.22 -6.40
N ILE A 28 -12.64 0.43 -5.10
CA ILE A 28 -12.69 1.75 -4.46
C ILE A 28 -11.53 1.90 -3.47
N TYR A 29 -10.82 3.02 -3.52
CA TYR A 29 -9.83 3.39 -2.51
C TYR A 29 -10.43 4.24 -1.38
N LEU A 30 -11.66 4.74 -1.56
CA LEU A 30 -12.36 5.56 -0.57
C LEU A 30 -13.88 5.37 -0.63
N LEU A 31 -14.48 5.28 0.54
CA LEU A 31 -15.91 5.42 0.78
C LEU A 31 -16.12 6.35 1.97
N ALA A 32 -16.93 7.39 1.82
CA ALA A 32 -17.28 8.29 2.90
C ALA A 32 -18.77 8.65 2.87
N SER A 33 -19.41 8.63 4.03
CA SER A 33 -20.84 8.95 4.21
C SER A 33 -21.07 9.44 5.63
N SER A 34 -21.95 10.42 5.82
CA SER A 34 -22.37 10.88 7.16
C SER A 34 -23.43 9.98 7.79
N ARG A 35 -24.13 9.18 6.96
CA ARG A 35 -25.15 8.22 7.40
C ARG A 35 -24.69 6.78 7.13
N PRO A 36 -25.05 5.79 7.96
CA PRO A 36 -24.72 4.40 7.70
C PRO A 36 -25.24 3.93 6.33
N VAL A 37 -24.42 3.18 5.58
CA VAL A 37 -24.76 2.58 4.28
C VAL A 37 -24.71 1.05 4.34
N THR A 38 -24.99 0.48 5.51
CA THR A 38 -24.77 -0.95 5.81
C THR A 38 -25.57 -1.87 4.88
N GLN A 39 -26.81 -1.50 4.53
CA GLN A 39 -27.64 -2.32 3.64
C GLN A 39 -27.11 -2.32 2.20
N GLU A 40 -26.59 -1.19 1.74
CA GLU A 40 -26.02 -1.04 0.40
C GLU A 40 -24.69 -1.80 0.30
N LEU A 41 -23.87 -1.77 1.35
CA LEU A 41 -22.64 -2.58 1.44
C LEU A 41 -22.92 -4.08 1.43
N ALA A 42 -23.97 -4.52 2.13
CA ALA A 42 -24.39 -5.92 2.14
C ALA A 42 -24.88 -6.42 0.76
N ARG A 43 -25.40 -5.52 -0.08
CA ARG A 43 -25.87 -5.82 -1.45
C ARG A 43 -24.78 -5.64 -2.51
N THR A 44 -23.59 -5.21 -2.13
CA THR A 44 -22.49 -4.94 -3.05
C THR A 44 -21.71 -6.22 -3.38
N GLU A 45 -21.44 -6.44 -4.66
CA GLU A 45 -20.54 -7.50 -5.11
C GLU A 45 -19.08 -7.09 -4.88
N TRP A 46 -18.43 -7.66 -3.87
CA TRP A 46 -17.02 -7.38 -3.55
C TRP A 46 -16.05 -8.19 -4.42
N ARG A 47 -15.91 -7.75 -5.67
CA ARG A 47 -14.92 -8.26 -6.65
C ARG A 47 -14.37 -7.08 -7.43
N SER A 48 -13.05 -6.87 -7.42
CA SER A 48 -12.35 -5.70 -7.98
C SER A 48 -13.08 -5.07 -9.17
N ARG A 49 -13.21 -5.76 -10.29
CA ARG A 49 -13.83 -5.22 -11.53
C ARG A 49 -15.30 -4.81 -11.45
N ARG A 50 -16.05 -5.24 -10.44
CA ARG A 50 -17.49 -5.00 -10.29
C ARG A 50 -17.87 -4.23 -9.03
N THR A 51 -16.97 -4.11 -8.06
CA THR A 51 -17.24 -3.48 -6.76
C THR A 51 -17.83 -2.08 -6.90
N LEU A 52 -17.17 -1.18 -7.64
CA LEU A 52 -17.65 0.19 -7.82
C LEU A 52 -19.04 0.23 -8.47
N ALA A 53 -19.22 -0.48 -9.58
CA ALA A 53 -20.48 -0.48 -10.33
C ALA A 53 -21.63 -1.04 -9.48
N SER A 54 -21.37 -2.14 -8.76
CA SER A 54 -22.35 -2.78 -7.87
C SER A 54 -22.74 -1.86 -6.71
N LEU A 55 -21.75 -1.24 -6.05
CA LEU A 55 -21.97 -0.30 -4.95
C LEU A 55 -22.75 0.93 -5.39
N VAL A 56 -22.37 1.56 -6.51
CA VAL A 56 -23.08 2.72 -7.06
C VAL A 56 -24.54 2.38 -7.36
N ALA A 57 -24.80 1.19 -7.91
CA ALA A 57 -26.16 0.72 -8.16
C ALA A 57 -26.95 0.52 -6.87
N ALA A 58 -26.34 -0.09 -5.83
CA ALA A 58 -26.98 -0.28 -4.53
C ALA A 58 -27.32 1.07 -3.86
N LEU A 59 -26.38 2.02 -3.85
CA LEU A 59 -26.55 3.36 -3.30
C LEU A 59 -27.65 4.15 -4.01
N ARG A 60 -27.66 4.14 -5.35
CA ARG A 60 -28.69 4.84 -6.14
C ARG A 60 -30.09 4.25 -5.91
N ARG A 61 -30.21 2.92 -5.81
CA ARG A 61 -31.49 2.26 -5.48
C ARG A 61 -32.00 2.64 -4.09
N ALA A 62 -31.10 2.95 -3.15
CA ALA A 62 -31.43 3.47 -1.82
C ALA A 62 -31.65 4.99 -1.79
N GLY A 63 -31.70 5.67 -2.96
CA GLY A 63 -31.92 7.11 -3.04
C GLY A 63 -30.71 7.96 -2.62
N ARG A 64 -29.51 7.38 -2.47
CA ARG A 64 -28.30 8.10 -2.06
C ARG A 64 -27.75 8.98 -3.18
N ARG A 65 -27.26 10.17 -2.81
CA ARG A 65 -26.52 11.06 -3.74
C ARG A 65 -25.07 10.62 -3.83
N VAL A 66 -24.70 9.93 -4.90
CA VAL A 66 -23.31 9.49 -5.10
C VAL A 66 -22.46 10.60 -5.73
N ARG A 67 -21.26 10.83 -5.16
CA ARG A 67 -20.22 11.73 -5.69
C ARG A 67 -18.96 10.92 -5.94
N LEU A 68 -18.41 11.01 -7.15
CA LEU A 68 -17.18 10.30 -7.50
C LEU A 68 -15.98 11.27 -7.45
N LEU A 69 -14.90 10.84 -6.82
CA LEU A 69 -13.59 11.48 -6.89
C LEU A 69 -12.86 11.04 -8.17
N PRO A 70 -11.74 11.69 -8.53
CA PRO A 70 -10.89 11.21 -9.62
C PRO A 70 -10.41 9.78 -9.36
N VAL A 71 -10.33 8.99 -10.44
CA VAL A 71 -9.80 7.62 -10.39
C VAL A 71 -8.34 7.62 -9.95
N ARG A 72 -7.95 6.66 -9.09
CA ARG A 72 -6.55 6.41 -8.72
C ARG A 72 -6.17 4.95 -8.92
N ALA A 73 -4.89 4.69 -9.09
CA ALA A 73 -4.36 3.32 -9.11
C ALA A 73 -4.01 2.89 -7.68
N ASP A 74 -4.44 1.68 -7.31
CA ASP A 74 -4.07 1.05 -6.06
C ASP A 74 -2.66 0.44 -6.16
N LEU A 75 -2.04 0.20 -5.00
CA LEU A 75 -0.67 -0.33 -4.90
C LEU A 75 -0.71 -1.79 -4.40
N ASP A 76 -1.28 -2.68 -5.20
CA ASP A 76 -1.51 -4.07 -4.79
C ASP A 76 -0.33 -5.00 -5.09
N SER A 77 0.43 -4.70 -6.14
CA SER A 77 1.57 -5.51 -6.55
C SER A 77 2.90 -4.78 -6.40
N ARG A 78 3.97 -5.57 -6.37
CA ARG A 78 5.34 -5.05 -6.49
C ARG A 78 5.49 -4.13 -7.70
N GLY A 79 4.90 -4.50 -8.84
CA GLY A 79 4.95 -3.71 -10.06
C GLY A 79 4.23 -2.37 -9.93
N ASP A 80 3.12 -2.30 -9.17
CA ASP A 80 2.43 -1.03 -8.87
C ASP A 80 3.31 -0.11 -8.03
N LEU A 81 3.94 -0.66 -6.99
CA LEU A 81 4.85 0.08 -6.14
C LEU A 81 6.06 0.59 -6.92
N GLU A 82 6.68 -0.26 -7.76
CA GLU A 82 7.78 0.14 -8.64
C GLU A 82 7.37 1.29 -9.55
N ARG A 83 6.23 1.19 -10.26
CA ARG A 83 5.71 2.29 -11.11
C ARG A 83 5.48 3.57 -10.31
N TRP A 84 4.87 3.47 -9.13
CA TRP A 84 4.57 4.61 -8.27
C TRP A 84 5.85 5.28 -7.75
N VAL A 85 6.84 4.47 -7.36
CA VAL A 85 8.17 4.92 -6.97
C VAL A 85 8.85 5.59 -8.15
N PHE A 86 9.05 4.93 -9.29
CA PHE A 86 9.73 5.52 -10.44
C PHE A 86 9.10 6.83 -10.91
N GLY A 87 7.76 6.91 -10.93
CA GLY A 87 7.04 8.15 -11.28
C GLY A 87 7.22 9.30 -10.29
N ARG A 88 7.56 9.00 -9.02
CA ARG A 88 7.86 10.00 -7.97
C ARG A 88 9.35 10.21 -7.74
N ALA A 89 10.17 9.27 -8.16
CA ALA A 89 11.57 9.15 -7.78
C ALA A 89 12.55 9.74 -8.77
N ALA A 90 12.09 10.39 -9.84
CA ALA A 90 12.97 11.12 -10.73
C ALA A 90 13.95 12.06 -9.97
N GLY A 91 13.55 12.58 -8.79
CA GLY A 91 14.46 13.30 -7.88
C GLY A 91 15.14 12.44 -6.80
N TRP A 92 14.40 11.62 -6.05
CA TRP A 92 14.93 10.95 -4.84
C TRP A 92 15.58 9.59 -5.11
N ALA A 93 15.18 8.86 -6.15
CA ALA A 93 15.84 7.60 -6.52
C ALA A 93 17.26 7.86 -7.02
N ALA A 94 17.50 8.95 -7.76
CA ALA A 94 18.85 9.31 -8.19
C ALA A 94 19.78 9.54 -6.99
N ALA A 95 19.31 10.26 -5.97
CA ALA A 95 20.06 10.48 -4.74
C ALA A 95 20.26 9.19 -3.92
N TRP A 96 19.23 8.36 -3.79
CA TRP A 96 19.29 7.09 -3.07
C TRP A 96 20.21 6.07 -3.75
N PHE A 97 20.08 5.87 -5.06
CA PHE A 97 20.97 5.00 -5.83
C PHE A 97 22.41 5.51 -5.82
N GLY A 98 22.62 6.83 -5.87
CA GLY A 98 23.93 7.44 -5.71
C GLY A 98 24.56 7.14 -4.34
N LEU A 99 23.80 7.29 -3.26
CA LEU A 99 24.25 6.97 -1.91
C LEU A 99 24.57 5.48 -1.74
N VAL A 100 23.71 4.59 -2.22
CA VAL A 100 23.93 3.13 -2.16
C VAL A 100 25.18 2.74 -2.96
N ALA A 101 25.38 3.31 -4.15
CA ALA A 101 26.57 3.07 -4.95
C ALA A 101 27.85 3.56 -4.25
N ALA A 102 27.81 4.74 -3.63
CA ALA A 102 28.93 5.30 -2.89
C ALA A 102 29.28 4.45 -1.65
N LEU A 103 28.29 4.02 -0.87
CA LEU A 103 28.48 3.14 0.28
C LEU A 103 29.04 1.78 -0.14
N ARG A 104 28.54 1.19 -1.24
CA ARG A 104 29.07 -0.06 -1.78
C ARG A 104 30.53 0.09 -2.22
N ALA A 105 30.88 1.19 -2.89
CA ALA A 105 32.26 1.46 -3.28
C ALA A 105 33.19 1.65 -2.06
N ALA A 106 32.71 2.34 -1.02
CA ALA A 106 33.45 2.51 0.23
C ALA A 106 33.68 1.16 0.95
N LEU A 107 32.66 0.31 1.03
CA LEU A 107 32.76 -1.03 1.60
C LEU A 107 33.75 -1.91 0.83
N VAL A 108 33.75 -1.86 -0.50
CA VAL A 108 34.75 -2.57 -1.31
C VAL A 108 36.16 -2.05 -1.01
N ARG A 109 36.38 -0.72 -0.95
CA ARG A 109 37.69 -0.16 -0.61
C ARG A 109 38.17 -0.59 0.78
N LEU A 110 37.27 -0.63 1.76
CA LEU A 110 37.59 -1.12 3.11
C LEU A 110 37.86 -2.63 3.13
N ALA A 111 37.10 -3.42 2.37
CA ALA A 111 37.29 -4.86 2.25
C ALA A 111 38.59 -5.24 1.52
N PHE A 112 39.06 -4.42 0.58
CA PHE A 112 40.34 -4.60 -0.11
C PHE A 112 41.52 -3.87 0.58
N ALA A 113 41.28 -3.01 1.57
CA ALA A 113 42.31 -2.35 2.36
C ALA A 113 42.65 -3.09 3.66
N ALA A 114 41.78 -4.00 4.12
CA ALA A 114 42.05 -4.86 5.26
C ALA A 114 42.76 -6.14 4.78
N PRO A 115 43.95 -6.50 5.29
CA PRO A 115 44.46 -7.86 5.12
C PRO A 115 43.44 -8.83 5.72
N ALA A 116 43.16 -9.94 5.03
CA ALA A 116 42.22 -10.94 5.51
C ALA A 116 42.64 -11.37 6.93
N PRO A 117 41.77 -11.25 7.95
CA PRO A 117 42.07 -11.80 9.26
C PRO A 117 42.21 -13.32 9.10
N GLU A 118 43.27 -13.88 9.67
CA GLU A 118 43.46 -15.33 9.75
C GLU A 118 42.38 -15.90 10.69
N LEU A 119 41.20 -16.16 10.14
CA LEU A 119 40.09 -16.74 10.89
C LEU A 119 40.38 -18.23 11.05
N ALA A 120 40.86 -18.63 12.22
CA ALA A 120 40.86 -20.03 12.62
C ALA A 120 39.45 -20.60 12.40
N PRO A 121 39.30 -21.79 11.79
CA PRO A 121 37.99 -22.33 11.48
C PRO A 121 37.22 -22.57 12.78
N LEU A 122 36.14 -21.83 12.99
CA LEU A 122 35.20 -22.09 14.07
C LEU A 122 34.35 -23.30 13.68
N VAL A 123 34.85 -24.50 13.96
CA VAL A 123 34.08 -25.74 13.81
C VAL A 123 33.12 -25.85 14.99
N VAL A 124 31.90 -25.33 14.82
CA VAL A 124 30.81 -25.58 15.76
C VAL A 124 30.20 -26.95 15.45
N ARG A 125 30.46 -27.95 16.29
CA ARG A 125 29.68 -29.21 16.25
C ARG A 125 28.30 -28.94 16.81
N LEU A 126 27.30 -28.87 15.94
CA LEU A 126 25.89 -28.88 16.34
C LEU A 126 25.54 -30.29 16.81
N ASP A 127 25.14 -30.44 18.07
CA ASP A 127 24.58 -31.69 18.58
C ASP A 127 23.15 -31.84 18.02
N PRO A 128 22.85 -32.85 17.19
CA PRO A 128 21.57 -32.97 16.50
C PRO A 128 20.37 -33.23 17.43
N ARG A 129 20.57 -33.32 18.76
CA ARG A 129 19.50 -33.64 19.73
C ARG A 129 18.89 -32.45 20.47
N SER A 130 19.28 -31.20 20.20
CA SER A 130 18.74 -30.05 20.95
C SER A 130 17.36 -29.54 20.50
N SER A 131 16.69 -30.20 19.54
CA SER A 131 15.36 -29.80 19.05
C SER A 131 14.21 -30.56 19.72
N ARG A 132 14.13 -30.59 21.06
CA ARG A 132 12.88 -30.93 21.75
C ARG A 132 12.27 -29.66 22.35
N ALA A 133 11.03 -29.37 21.97
CA ALA A 133 10.23 -28.33 22.60
C ALA A 133 9.98 -28.67 24.08
N PRO A 134 9.97 -27.68 24.99
CA PRO A 134 9.62 -27.92 26.39
C PRO A 134 8.16 -28.44 26.50
N PRO A 135 7.87 -29.38 27.42
CA PRO A 135 6.52 -29.86 27.66
C PRO A 135 5.62 -28.74 28.21
N ARG A 136 4.32 -28.80 27.87
CA ARG A 136 3.29 -27.86 28.31
C ARG A 136 2.94 -28.01 29.79
#